data_AF-A0A8R1XV53-F1
#
_entry.id   AF-A0A8R1XV53-F1
#
_cell.length_a   1.000
_cell.length_b   1.000
_cell.length_c   1.000
_cell.angle_alpha   90.00
_cell.angle_beta   90.00
_cell.angle_gamma   90.00
#
_symmetry.space_group_name_H-M   'P 1'
#
loop_
_entity.id
_entity.type
_entity.pdbx_description
1 polymer ?
#
loop_
_entity_poly.entity_id
_entity_poly.type
_entity_poly.pdbx_seq_one_letter_code
_entity_poly.pdbx_strand_id
1 'polypeptide(L)'
;MLIILALICFSILFQSNSLLIFPKVKVPSDCMQAMCEADSGCVPEGCDTDIHGRYGCGYFRLNIFHYKLCYQPGKEDDQDEEEAWLTCAKNYECSQECVRRLSNRYKLKCYGKSECETLARIHDGGANGCRSKDTLAYWNTVKEKCPYC
;
A
#
# COMPACT_ATOMS: atom_id res chain seq x y z
N MET A 1 16.48 -10.90 -51.35
CA MET A 1 15.32 -11.51 -50.66
C MET A 1 15.60 -11.82 -49.18
N LEU A 2 16.72 -12.45 -48.83
CA LEU A 2 17.08 -12.75 -47.42
C LEU A 2 17.21 -11.52 -46.51
N ILE A 3 17.75 -10.38 -47.01
CA ILE A 3 17.95 -9.17 -46.20
C ILE A 3 16.61 -8.52 -45.79
N ILE A 4 15.60 -8.58 -46.66
CA ILE A 4 14.27 -8.01 -46.39
C ILE A 4 13.56 -8.83 -45.31
N LEU A 5 13.70 -10.16 -45.33
CA LEU A 5 13.15 -11.04 -44.29
C LEU A 5 13.77 -10.76 -42.90
N ALA A 6 15.08 -10.50 -42.84
CA ALA A 6 15.76 -10.18 -41.58
C ALA A 6 15.27 -8.85 -40.98
N LEU A 7 15.05 -7.82 -41.81
CA LEU A 7 14.53 -6.52 -41.34
C LEU A 7 13.09 -6.63 -40.83
N ILE A 8 12.23 -7.39 -41.52
CA ILE A 8 10.86 -7.64 -41.06
C ILE A 8 10.87 -8.38 -39.71
N CYS A 9 11.76 -9.37 -39.54
CA CYS A 9 11.93 -10.09 -38.28
C CYS A 9 12.40 -9.15 -37.14
N PHE A 10 13.32 -8.22 -37.43
CA PHE A 10 13.79 -7.23 -36.45
C PHE A 10 12.67 -6.28 -36.03
N SER A 11 11.82 -5.85 -36.97
CA SER A 11 10.66 -5.00 -36.70
C SER A 11 9.60 -5.72 -35.86
N ILE A 12 9.32 -7.00 -36.14
CA ILE A 12 8.33 -7.78 -35.39
C ILE A 12 8.83 -8.06 -33.96
N LEU A 13 10.13 -8.32 -33.78
CA LEU A 13 10.72 -8.50 -32.45
C LEU A 13 10.77 -7.21 -31.63
N PHE A 14 10.73 -6.04 -32.25
CA PHE A 14 10.73 -4.75 -31.53
C PHE A 14 9.35 -4.28 -31.06
N GLN A 15 8.24 -4.77 -31.64
CA GLN A 15 6.89 -4.29 -31.31
C GLN A 15 6.20 -5.03 -30.15
N SER A 16 6.81 -6.07 -29.57
CA SER A 16 6.20 -6.83 -28.47
C SER A 16 6.63 -6.40 -27.06
N ASN A 17 7.27 -5.24 -26.90
CA ASN A 17 7.41 -4.58 -25.60
C ASN A 17 6.12 -3.85 -25.21
N SER A 18 4.98 -4.54 -25.23
CA SER A 18 3.81 -4.11 -24.47
C SER A 18 4.14 -4.31 -23.00
N LEU A 19 4.88 -3.36 -22.41
CA LEU A 19 4.99 -3.23 -20.97
C LEU A 19 3.56 -3.20 -20.43
N LEU A 20 3.20 -4.23 -19.66
CA LEU A 20 1.97 -4.23 -18.88
C LEU A 20 2.13 -3.16 -17.79
N ILE A 21 1.87 -1.91 -18.14
CA ILE A 21 1.86 -0.79 -17.19
C ILE A 21 0.61 -0.96 -16.34
N PHE A 22 0.73 -1.70 -15.23
CA PHE A 22 -0.35 -1.79 -14.26
C PHE A 22 -0.52 -0.41 -13.59
N PRO A 23 -1.70 0.23 -13.67
CA PRO A 23 -1.90 1.59 -13.15
C PRO A 23 -1.75 1.61 -11.63
N LYS A 24 -0.76 2.32 -11.09
CA LYS A 24 -0.58 2.45 -9.62
C LYS A 24 -1.84 3.08 -9.00
N VAL A 25 -2.24 2.60 -7.83
CA VAL A 25 -3.23 3.26 -6.97
C VAL A 25 -2.70 4.67 -6.71
N LYS A 26 -3.42 5.70 -7.17
CA LYS A 26 -3.12 7.07 -6.79
C LYS A 26 -3.51 7.22 -5.33
N VAL A 27 -2.74 7.99 -4.58
CA VAL A 27 -3.06 8.31 -3.20
C VAL A 27 -3.79 9.64 -3.23
N PRO A 28 -5.12 9.69 -3.06
CA PRO A 28 -5.76 10.96 -2.72
C PRO A 28 -5.16 11.41 -1.39
N SER A 29 -4.62 12.62 -1.33
CA SER A 29 -4.07 13.21 -0.08
C SER A 29 -5.06 13.06 1.08
N ASP A 30 -6.34 13.26 0.77
CA ASP A 30 -7.42 13.30 1.74
C ASP A 30 -7.71 11.90 2.30
N CYS A 31 -7.57 10.85 1.49
CA CYS A 31 -7.73 9.48 1.95
C CYS A 31 -6.61 9.07 2.90
N MET A 32 -5.36 9.38 2.55
CA MET A 32 -4.21 9.04 3.39
C MET A 32 -4.26 9.80 4.73
N GLN A 33 -4.65 11.07 4.68
CA GLN A 33 -4.90 11.87 5.88
C GLN A 33 -6.01 11.26 6.76
N ALA A 34 -7.15 10.87 6.17
CA ALA A 34 -8.25 10.24 6.88
C ALA A 34 -7.86 8.91 7.53
N MET A 35 -7.06 8.08 6.85
CA MET A 35 -6.51 6.85 7.42
C MET A 35 -5.57 7.14 8.60
N CYS A 36 -4.66 8.10 8.45
CA CYS A 36 -3.75 8.54 9.50
C CYS A 36 -4.49 9.02 10.76
N GLU A 37 -5.55 9.80 10.56
CA GLU A 37 -6.42 10.26 11.64
C GLU A 37 -7.24 9.15 12.29
N ALA A 38 -7.66 8.13 11.53
CA ALA A 38 -8.35 6.96 12.06
C ALA A 38 -7.43 6.08 12.92
N ASP A 39 -6.16 5.97 12.52
CA ASP A 39 -5.19 5.10 13.16
C ASP A 39 -4.56 5.71 14.42
N SER A 40 -4.25 7.01 14.39
CA SER A 40 -3.44 7.65 15.42
C SER A 40 -3.81 9.11 15.71
N GLY A 41 -4.91 9.64 15.14
CA GLY A 41 -5.11 11.09 15.12
C GLY A 41 -4.02 11.84 14.34
N CYS A 42 -3.32 11.12 13.47
CA CYS A 42 -2.17 11.58 12.71
C CYS A 42 -1.02 12.14 13.54
N VAL A 43 -0.65 11.42 14.61
CA VAL A 43 0.58 11.64 15.37
C VAL A 43 1.41 10.35 15.44
N PRO A 44 2.75 10.44 15.57
CA PRO A 44 3.61 9.25 15.62
C PRO A 44 3.52 8.59 16.99
N GLU A 45 2.41 7.91 17.26
CA GLU A 45 2.22 7.18 18.51
C GLU A 45 3.30 6.09 18.71
N GLY A 46 3.42 5.65 19.96
CA GLY A 46 4.18 4.45 20.29
C GLY A 46 3.59 3.19 19.63
N CYS A 47 4.12 2.05 20.03
CA CYS A 47 3.58 0.77 19.62
C CYS A 47 2.58 0.26 20.64
N ASP A 48 1.45 -0.24 20.18
CA ASP A 48 0.44 -0.82 21.05
C ASP A 48 -0.44 -1.82 20.28
N THR A 49 -1.11 -2.69 21.03
CA THR A 49 -1.91 -3.79 20.50
C THR A 49 -3.36 -3.37 20.35
N ASP A 50 -3.94 -3.52 19.17
CA ASP A 50 -5.36 -3.24 18.98
C ASP A 50 -6.28 -4.29 19.62
N ILE A 51 -7.59 -4.07 19.56
CA ILE A 51 -8.60 -4.99 20.13
C ILE A 51 -8.59 -6.38 19.48
N HIS A 52 -7.93 -6.56 18.33
CA HIS A 52 -7.79 -7.82 17.62
C HIS A 52 -6.45 -8.51 17.90
N GLY A 53 -5.64 -7.98 18.81
CA GLY A 53 -4.33 -8.53 19.13
C GLY A 53 -3.25 -8.17 18.10
N ARG A 54 -3.49 -7.19 17.22
CA ARG A 54 -2.54 -6.77 16.19
C ARG A 54 -1.63 -5.67 16.76
N TYR A 55 -0.33 -5.95 16.82
CA TYR A 55 0.68 -5.00 17.30
C TYR A 55 1.12 -4.06 16.18
N GLY A 56 0.95 -2.76 16.38
CA GLY A 56 1.23 -1.73 15.38
C GLY A 56 1.76 -0.43 15.99
N CYS A 57 2.52 0.34 15.20
CA CYS A 57 3.22 1.54 15.67
C CYS A 57 2.98 2.77 14.79
N GLY A 58 3.14 3.96 15.36
CA GLY A 58 3.25 5.22 14.63
C GLY A 58 1.99 5.65 13.89
N TYR A 59 2.17 6.47 12.84
CA TYR A 59 1.09 7.22 12.19
C TYR A 59 -0.06 6.35 11.68
N PHE A 60 0.25 5.17 11.15
CA PHE A 60 -0.74 4.25 10.57
C PHE A 60 -0.86 2.94 11.35
N ARG A 61 -0.41 2.91 12.61
CA ARG A 61 -0.34 1.69 13.44
C ARG A 61 0.25 0.50 12.65
N LEU A 62 1.32 0.76 11.90
CA LEU A 62 1.90 -0.17 10.95
C LEU A 62 2.50 -1.36 11.71
N ASN A 63 2.16 -2.59 11.31
CA ASN A 63 2.78 -3.80 11.85
C ASN A 63 4.02 -4.22 11.03
N ILE A 64 4.93 -4.99 11.65
CA ILE A 64 6.19 -5.41 11.00
C ILE A 64 5.96 -6.29 9.77
N PHE A 65 4.88 -7.08 9.73
CA PHE A 65 4.56 -7.91 8.56
C PHE A 65 4.15 -7.07 7.35
N HIS A 66 3.39 -5.99 7.56
CA HIS A 66 3.02 -5.02 6.53
C HIS A 66 4.27 -4.30 6.02
N TYR A 67 5.17 -3.93 6.93
CA TYR A 67 6.46 -3.33 6.57
C TYR A 67 7.29 -4.23 5.63
N LYS A 68 7.37 -5.53 5.95
CA LYS A 68 7.99 -6.54 5.06
C LYS A 68 7.29 -6.61 3.71
N LEU A 69 5.96 -6.69 3.71
CA LEU A 69 5.16 -6.83 2.49
C LEU A 69 5.16 -5.58 1.59
N CYS A 70 5.47 -4.41 2.15
CA CYS A 70 5.65 -3.17 1.40
C CYS A 70 7.10 -2.95 0.94
N TYR A 71 7.97 -3.97 1.05
CA TYR A 71 9.37 -3.92 0.66
C TYR A 71 10.20 -2.90 1.46
N GLN A 72 9.89 -2.77 2.75
CA GLN A 72 10.75 -2.14 3.76
C GLN A 72 11.32 -0.77 3.34
N PRO A 73 10.48 0.20 2.94
CA PRO A 73 10.95 1.52 2.56
C PRO A 73 11.80 2.14 3.68
N GLY A 74 12.87 2.83 3.30
CA GLY A 74 13.77 3.51 4.23
C GLY A 74 14.73 2.61 5.02
N LYS A 75 14.69 1.28 4.82
CA LYS A 75 15.67 0.37 5.40
C LYS A 75 17.00 0.47 4.64
N GLU A 76 18.09 0.70 5.36
CA GLU A 76 19.46 0.58 4.82
C GLU A 76 19.92 -0.90 4.80
N ASP A 77 20.88 -1.22 3.93
CA ASP A 77 21.30 -2.62 3.67
C ASP A 77 21.67 -3.37 4.96
N ASP A 78 22.45 -2.74 5.85
CA ASP A 78 22.93 -3.31 7.10
C ASP A 78 22.08 -2.96 8.33
N GLN A 79 20.96 -2.25 8.16
CA GLN A 79 20.09 -1.89 9.28
C GLN A 79 19.26 -3.10 9.74
N ASP A 80 19.06 -3.22 11.06
CA ASP A 80 18.11 -4.18 11.62
C ASP A 80 16.69 -3.91 11.11
N GLU A 81 15.96 -4.98 10.84
CA GLU A 81 14.63 -4.90 10.24
C GLU A 81 13.58 -4.32 11.18
N GLU A 82 13.65 -4.64 12.48
CA GLU A 82 12.72 -4.13 13.48
C GLU A 82 13.00 -2.65 13.74
N GLU A 83 14.27 -2.26 13.81
CA GLU A 83 14.69 -0.87 13.89
C GLU A 83 14.21 -0.04 12.69
N ALA A 84 14.40 -0.56 11.47
CA ALA A 84 13.96 0.11 10.24
C ALA A 84 12.43 0.24 10.18
N TRP A 85 11.69 -0.79 10.61
CA TRP A 85 10.24 -0.73 10.75
C TRP A 85 9.80 0.36 11.73
N LEU A 86 10.36 0.39 12.93
CA LEU A 86 10.01 1.38 13.96
C LEU A 86 10.31 2.81 13.48
N THR A 87 11.43 2.99 12.79
CA THR A 87 11.82 4.27 12.18
C THR A 87 10.82 4.69 11.11
N CYS A 88 10.47 3.78 10.19
CA CYS A 88 9.52 4.06 9.14
C CYS A 88 8.11 4.32 9.67
N ALA A 89 7.66 3.58 10.69
CA ALA A 89 6.34 3.75 11.30
C ALA A 89 6.17 5.15 11.93
N LYS A 90 7.24 5.69 12.53
CA LYS A 90 7.27 7.04 13.13
C LYS A 90 7.51 8.16 12.12
N ASN A 91 7.76 7.84 10.85
CA ASN A 91 7.96 8.81 9.79
C ASN A 91 6.74 8.82 8.87
N TYR A 92 6.06 9.97 8.76
CA TYR A 92 4.80 10.05 8.02
C TYR A 92 4.97 9.69 6.54
N GLU A 93 6.02 10.20 5.89
CA GLU A 93 6.31 9.96 4.48
C GLU A 93 6.65 8.50 4.19
N CYS A 94 7.44 7.86 5.06
CA CYS A 94 7.82 6.45 4.92
C CYS A 94 6.62 5.52 5.15
N SER A 95 5.86 5.78 6.21
CA SER A 95 4.70 4.98 6.56
C SER A 95 3.59 5.07 5.51
N GLN A 96 3.26 6.26 4.99
CA GLN A 96 2.30 6.38 3.88
C GLN A 96 2.80 5.67 2.61
N GLU A 97 4.11 5.72 2.34
CA GLU A 97 4.72 5.05 1.19
C GLU A 97 4.59 3.53 1.34
N CYS A 98 4.77 3.00 2.55
CA CYS A 98 4.54 1.60 2.85
C CYS A 98 3.07 1.20 2.60
N VAL A 99 2.10 1.95 3.13
CA VAL A 99 0.66 1.72 2.90
C VAL A 99 0.33 1.73 1.40
N ARG A 100 0.89 2.69 0.66
CA ARG A 100 0.72 2.78 -0.79
C ARG A 100 1.31 1.58 -1.52
N ARG A 101 2.50 1.12 -1.16
CA ARG A 101 3.16 -0.05 -1.77
C ARG A 101 2.37 -1.32 -1.49
N LEU A 102 1.92 -1.52 -0.25
CA LEU A 102 1.10 -2.66 0.16
C LEU A 102 -0.20 -2.70 -0.63
N SER A 103 -0.87 -1.56 -0.75
CA SER A 103 -2.11 -1.42 -1.52
C SER A 103 -1.90 -1.69 -3.01
N ASN A 104 -0.82 -1.17 -3.59
CA ASN A 104 -0.48 -1.45 -4.99
C ASN A 104 -0.22 -2.94 -5.26
N ARG A 105 0.36 -3.65 -4.29
CA ARG A 105 0.62 -5.09 -4.38
C ARG A 105 -0.67 -5.91 -4.45
N TYR A 106 -1.70 -5.50 -3.71
CA TYR A 106 -2.94 -6.27 -3.59
C TYR A 106 -4.17 -5.66 -4.26
N LYS A 107 -4.05 -4.50 -4.91
CA LYS A 107 -5.16 -3.77 -5.57
C LYS A 107 -6.02 -4.63 -6.49
N LEU A 108 -5.43 -5.63 -7.18
CA LEU A 108 -6.17 -6.51 -8.10
C LEU A 108 -7.18 -7.41 -7.37
N LYS A 109 -7.07 -7.55 -6.05
CA LYS A 109 -8.05 -8.25 -5.20
C LYS A 109 -9.19 -7.35 -4.71
N CYS A 110 -9.18 -6.07 -5.09
CA CYS A 110 -10.15 -5.02 -4.72
C CYS A 110 -10.94 -4.50 -5.92
N TYR A 111 -11.21 -5.34 -6.93
CA TYR A 111 -11.96 -4.92 -8.11
C TYR A 111 -13.33 -4.33 -7.74
N GLY A 112 -13.68 -3.21 -8.37
CA GLY A 112 -14.94 -2.50 -8.15
C GLY A 112 -14.99 -1.61 -6.90
N LYS A 113 -13.86 -1.45 -6.19
CA LYS A 113 -13.74 -0.53 -5.04
C LYS A 113 -13.12 0.80 -5.45
N SER A 114 -13.41 1.88 -4.73
CA SER A 114 -12.71 3.16 -4.93
C SER A 114 -11.22 3.01 -4.59
N GLU A 115 -10.39 3.96 -5.03
CA GLU A 115 -8.98 3.96 -4.66
C GLU A 115 -8.81 4.08 -3.13
N CYS A 116 -9.64 4.89 -2.46
CA CYS A 116 -9.56 5.04 -1.01
C CYS A 116 -10.05 3.80 -0.26
N GLU A 117 -11.17 3.20 -0.68
CA GLU A 117 -11.59 1.92 -0.11
C GLU A 117 -10.51 0.86 -0.32
N THR A 118 -9.86 0.82 -1.48
CA THR A 118 -8.74 -0.11 -1.73
C THR A 118 -7.57 0.12 -0.77
N LEU A 119 -7.16 1.38 -0.55
CA LEU A 119 -6.09 1.74 0.40
C LEU A 119 -6.45 1.29 1.82
N ALA A 120 -7.59 1.76 2.34
CA ALA A 120 -8.01 1.50 3.72
C ALA A 120 -8.18 0.00 4.01
N ARG A 121 -8.80 -0.71 3.08
CA ARG A 121 -9.14 -2.13 3.27
C ARG A 121 -7.91 -3.02 3.20
N ILE A 122 -6.98 -2.75 2.28
CA ILE A 122 -5.71 -3.50 2.20
C ILE A 122 -4.82 -3.17 3.39
N HIS A 123 -4.81 -1.92 3.85
CA HIS A 123 -4.08 -1.54 5.06
C HIS A 123 -4.55 -2.33 6.28
N ASP A 124 -5.85 -2.42 6.52
CA ASP A 124 -6.40 -3.09 7.70
C ASP A 124 -6.34 -4.64 7.60
N GLY A 125 -6.63 -5.21 6.42
CA GLY A 125 -6.76 -6.67 6.25
C GLY A 125 -5.73 -7.34 5.34
N GLY A 126 -4.70 -6.62 4.90
CA GLY A 126 -3.68 -7.13 4.00
C GLY A 126 -4.24 -7.62 2.67
N ALA A 127 -3.69 -8.74 2.17
CA ALA A 127 -3.98 -9.24 0.83
C ALA A 127 -5.46 -9.54 0.56
N ASN A 128 -6.25 -9.88 1.59
CA ASN A 128 -7.66 -10.21 1.45
C ASN A 128 -8.58 -9.13 2.04
N GLY A 129 -8.05 -7.95 2.36
CA GLY A 129 -8.78 -6.87 3.01
C GLY A 129 -10.09 -6.50 2.33
N CYS A 130 -10.10 -6.34 1.00
CA CYS A 130 -11.34 -6.04 0.26
C CYS A 130 -12.35 -7.19 0.16
N ARG A 131 -11.97 -8.40 0.55
CA ARG A 131 -12.83 -9.59 0.53
C ARG A 131 -13.32 -10.00 1.92
N SER A 132 -12.67 -9.55 2.99
CA SER A 132 -13.11 -9.82 4.37
C SER A 132 -14.17 -8.80 4.80
N LYS A 133 -15.23 -9.22 5.49
CA LYS A 133 -16.19 -8.29 6.09
C LYS A 133 -15.60 -7.57 7.30
N ASP A 134 -14.56 -8.12 7.93
CA ASP A 134 -13.97 -7.61 9.17
C ASP A 134 -13.40 -6.20 9.01
N THR A 135 -12.91 -5.88 7.81
CA THR A 135 -12.35 -4.56 7.49
C THR A 135 -13.41 -3.52 7.12
N LEU A 136 -14.72 -3.84 7.21
CA LEU A 136 -15.80 -2.88 6.88
C LEU A 136 -15.89 -1.79 7.95
N ALA A 137 -15.68 -2.14 9.21
CA ALA A 137 -15.72 -1.20 10.32
C ALA A 137 -14.67 -0.10 10.13
N TYR A 138 -13.41 -0.49 9.92
CA TYR A 138 -12.32 0.45 9.65
C TYR A 138 -12.58 1.32 8.42
N TRP A 139 -13.01 0.72 7.31
CA TRP A 139 -13.33 1.49 6.10
C TRP A 139 -14.44 2.52 6.36
N ASN A 140 -15.48 2.17 7.10
CA ASN A 140 -16.54 3.12 7.43
C ASN A 140 -16.00 4.29 8.27
N THR A 141 -15.10 4.03 9.22
CA THR A 141 -14.42 5.09 9.99
C THR A 141 -13.60 6.01 9.10
N VAL A 142 -12.84 5.48 8.13
CA VAL A 142 -12.08 6.29 7.17
C VAL A 142 -13.02 7.10 6.28
N LYS A 143 -14.10 6.48 5.80
CA LYS A 143 -15.12 7.13 4.94
C LYS A 143 -15.86 8.26 5.65
N GLU A 144 -16.09 8.14 6.97
CA GLU A 144 -16.68 9.24 7.76
C GLU A 144 -15.77 10.46 7.82
N LYS A 145 -14.44 10.25 7.87
CA LYS A 145 -13.44 11.33 7.87
C LYS A 145 -13.21 11.92 6.49
N CYS A 146 -13.42 11.13 5.44
CA CYS A 146 -13.31 11.58 4.05
C CYS A 146 -14.51 11.08 3.22
N PRO A 147 -15.66 11.79 3.25
CA PRO A 147 -16.89 11.34 2.61
C PRO A 147 -16.87 11.31 1.07
N TYR A 148 -15.91 12.01 0.46
CA TYR A 148 -15.80 12.19 -1.00
C TYR A 148 -14.60 11.48 -1.63
N CYS A 149 -13.95 10.60 -0.88
CA CYS A 149 -13.07 9.58 -1.42
C CYS A 149 -13.80 8.20 -1.49
#